data_AF-A0A318HS34-F1
#
_entry.id   AF-A0A318HS34-F1
#
_cell.length_a   1.000
_cell.length_b   1.000
_cell.length_c   1.000
_cell.angle_alpha   90.00
_cell.angle_beta   90.00
_cell.angle_gamma   90.00
#
_symmetry.space_group_name_H-M   'P 1'
#
loop_
_entity.id
_entity.type
_entity.pdbx_description
1 polymer ?
#
loop_
_entity_poly.entity_id
_entity_poly.type
_entity_poly.pdbx_seq_one_letter_code
_entity_poly.pdbx_strand_id
1 'polypeptide(L)'
;MSKRSQKVYCSNACQASARRDTSTKRWLESGDARIDGHQGHYIRQYLADAQSGCCAICGGASAWLGLPLALVLDHIDGDPTNNRRENLRLICPNCDSQLPTYKSRNRGNGRHYRRQRYADGHSY
;
A
#
# COMPACT_ATOMS: atom_id res chain seq x y z
N MET A 1 24.07 25.73 24.94
CA MET A 1 24.80 24.48 24.60
C MET A 1 23.81 23.50 24.00
N SER A 2 23.95 23.17 22.71
CA SER A 2 23.04 22.23 22.02
C SER A 2 23.30 20.82 22.55
N LYS A 3 22.28 20.16 23.14
CA LYS A 3 22.40 18.78 23.62
C LYS A 3 22.72 17.87 22.44
N ARG A 4 23.86 17.17 22.51
CA ARG A 4 24.25 16.17 21.51
C ARG A 4 23.18 15.07 21.49
N SER A 5 22.51 14.87 20.37
CA SER A 5 21.45 13.86 20.21
C SER A 5 21.97 12.49 20.61
N GLN A 6 21.30 11.83 21.57
CA GLN A 6 21.65 10.47 21.98
C GLN A 6 21.26 9.50 20.86
N LYS A 7 22.19 8.63 20.47
CA LYS A 7 21.92 7.58 19.48
C LYS A 7 21.10 6.47 20.14
N VAL A 8 19.78 6.49 19.90
CA VAL A 8 18.83 5.45 20.35
C VAL A 8 18.99 4.13 19.57
N TYR A 9 19.45 4.22 18.31
CA TYR A 9 19.58 3.08 17.40
C TYR A 9 21.03 2.89 16.96
N CYS A 10 21.42 1.63 16.70
CA CYS A 10 22.75 1.27 16.21
C CYS A 10 23.11 1.91 14.86
N SER A 11 22.12 2.17 14.00
CA SER A 11 22.29 2.77 12.69
C SER A 11 20.97 3.36 12.17
N ASN A 12 21.04 4.10 11.07
CA ASN A 12 19.83 4.55 10.35
C ASN A 12 19.00 3.36 9.84
N ALA A 13 19.65 2.24 9.50
CA ALA A 13 18.96 1.02 9.10
C ALA A 13 18.19 0.40 10.28
N CYS A 14 18.82 0.35 11.47
CA CYS A 14 18.16 -0.11 12.70
C CYS A 14 16.93 0.77 13.02
N GLN A 15 17.07 2.10 12.91
CA GLN A 15 15.97 3.03 13.11
C GLN A 15 14.84 2.82 12.09
N ALA A 16 15.17 2.64 10.80
CA ALA A 16 14.19 2.43 9.75
C ALA A 16 13.43 1.11 9.93
N SER A 17 14.10 0.03 10.37
CA SER A 17 13.45 -1.24 10.69
C SER A 17 12.47 -1.09 11.84
N ALA A 18 12.91 -0.52 12.97
CA ALA A 18 12.03 -0.32 14.13
C ALA A 18 10.80 0.52 13.79
N ARG A 19 10.95 1.55 12.93
CA ARG A 19 9.83 2.36 12.42
C ARG A 19 8.87 1.54 11.56
N ARG A 20 9.39 0.71 10.65
CA ARG A 20 8.56 -0.20 9.83
C ARG A 20 7.79 -1.17 10.72
N ASP A 21 8.45 -1.83 11.67
CA ASP A 21 7.83 -2.81 12.57
C ASP A 21 6.72 -2.17 13.40
N THR A 22 6.97 -0.98 13.97
CA THR A 22 5.96 -0.22 14.72
C THR A 22 4.77 0.17 13.84
N SER A 23 5.03 0.59 12.60
CA SER A 23 3.97 1.00 11.66
C SER A 23 3.12 -0.19 11.21
N THR A 24 3.78 -1.31 10.90
CA THR A 24 3.12 -2.59 10.58
C THR A 24 2.25 -3.05 11.74
N LYS A 25 2.77 -3.03 12.97
CA LYS A 25 2.00 -3.42 14.16
C LYS A 25 0.74 -2.56 14.34
N ARG A 26 0.89 -1.23 14.31
CA ARG A 26 -0.25 -0.30 14.42
C ARG A 26 -1.31 -0.57 13.36
N TRP A 27 -0.87 -0.74 12.11
CA TRP A 27 -1.75 -1.04 10.99
C TRP A 27 -2.50 -2.37 11.18
N LEU A 28 -1.80 -3.44 11.56
CA LEU A 28 -2.42 -4.75 11.80
C LEU A 28 -3.45 -4.71 12.94
N GLU A 29 -3.20 -3.92 13.99
CA GLU A 29 -4.08 -3.83 15.16
C GLU A 29 -5.33 -2.98 14.92
N SER A 30 -5.21 -1.88 14.16
CA SER A 30 -6.26 -0.85 14.07
C SER A 30 -6.80 -0.60 12.67
N GLY A 31 -6.11 -1.07 11.63
CA GLY A 31 -6.33 -0.64 10.25
C GLY A 31 -5.88 0.80 9.99
N ASP A 32 -5.40 1.55 10.99
CA ASP A 32 -4.92 2.91 10.80
C ASP A 32 -3.54 2.89 10.13
N ALA A 33 -3.52 3.35 8.89
CA ALA A 33 -2.33 3.43 8.09
C ALA A 33 -2.39 4.60 7.12
N ARG A 34 -1.23 5.24 6.93
CA ARG A 34 -0.99 6.05 5.74
C ARG A 34 -0.67 5.10 4.58
N ILE A 35 -1.60 4.94 3.64
CA ILE A 35 -1.34 4.17 2.43
C ILE A 35 -0.44 4.96 1.48
N ASP A 36 0.59 4.29 0.99
CA ASP A 36 1.47 4.78 -0.07
C ASP A 36 1.77 3.64 -1.06
N GLY A 37 1.90 3.99 -2.33
CA GLY A 37 2.07 3.05 -3.45
C GLY A 37 3.51 2.66 -3.74
N HIS A 38 4.51 3.28 -3.10
CA HIS A 38 5.92 2.97 -3.37
C HIS A 38 6.28 1.54 -2.94
N GLN A 39 7.16 0.87 -3.69
CA GLN A 39 7.50 -0.55 -3.47
C GLN A 39 8.11 -0.85 -2.08
N GLY A 40 8.76 0.14 -1.46
CA GLY A 40 9.35 0.03 -0.12
C GLY A 40 8.38 0.21 1.05
N HIS A 41 7.08 0.40 0.79
CA HIS A 41 6.11 0.67 1.85
C HIS A 41 5.89 -0.56 2.72
N TYR A 42 5.81 -0.39 4.05
CA TYR A 42 5.72 -1.50 5.01
C TYR A 42 4.51 -2.41 4.77
N ILE A 43 3.36 -1.86 4.38
CA ILE A 43 2.17 -2.66 4.00
C ILE A 43 2.45 -3.52 2.77
N ARG A 44 3.11 -2.95 1.75
CA ARG A 44 3.38 -3.68 0.51
C ARG A 44 4.39 -4.78 0.74
N GLN A 45 5.42 -4.54 1.54
CA GLN A 45 6.38 -5.57 1.95
C GLN A 45 5.67 -6.70 2.70
N TYR A 46 4.88 -6.37 3.72
CA TYR A 46 4.14 -7.37 4.50
C TYR A 46 3.22 -8.24 3.62
N LEU A 47 2.49 -7.62 2.69
CA LEU A 47 1.61 -8.36 1.77
C LEU A 47 2.40 -9.20 0.76
N ALA A 48 3.52 -8.69 0.24
CA ALA A 48 4.36 -9.42 -0.69
C ALA A 48 4.95 -10.68 -0.02
N ASP A 49 5.46 -10.55 1.21
CA ASP A 49 6.00 -11.66 1.97
C ASP A 49 4.91 -12.71 2.25
N ALA A 50 3.73 -12.27 2.71
CA ALA A 50 2.59 -13.14 2.97
C ALA A 50 2.05 -13.85 1.71
N GLN A 51 2.26 -13.27 0.53
CA GLN A 51 1.82 -13.80 -0.76
C GLN A 51 2.96 -14.47 -1.57
N SER A 52 4.15 -14.64 -0.99
CA SER A 52 5.34 -15.16 -1.69
C SER A 52 5.67 -14.40 -2.98
N GLY A 53 5.39 -13.09 -3.02
CA GLY A 53 5.58 -12.25 -4.21
C GLY A 53 4.61 -12.53 -5.36
N CYS A 54 3.56 -13.33 -5.16
CA CYS A 54 2.62 -13.70 -6.20
C CYS A 54 1.32 -12.88 -6.15
N CYS A 55 0.61 -12.83 -7.27
CA CYS A 55 -0.74 -12.28 -7.36
C CYS A 55 -1.71 -13.06 -6.45
N ALA A 56 -2.45 -12.36 -5.60
CA ALA A 56 -3.43 -12.97 -4.68
C ALA A 56 -4.63 -13.63 -5.39
N ILE A 57 -4.89 -13.31 -6.66
CA ILE A 57 -6.02 -13.86 -7.41
C ILE A 57 -5.59 -15.05 -8.27
N CYS A 58 -4.59 -14.89 -9.13
CA CYS A 58 -4.19 -15.93 -10.08
C CYS A 58 -2.95 -16.73 -9.67
N GLY A 59 -2.28 -16.38 -8.58
CA GLY A 59 -1.02 -17.01 -8.17
C GLY A 59 0.18 -16.71 -9.08
N GLY A 60 -0.01 -15.88 -10.13
CA GLY A 60 1.05 -15.52 -11.07
C GLY A 60 2.21 -14.77 -10.41
N ALA A 61 3.43 -15.06 -10.84
CA ALA A 61 4.65 -14.44 -10.33
C ALA A 61 4.72 -12.93 -10.60
N SER A 62 5.47 -12.20 -9.77
CA SER A 62 5.80 -10.79 -9.97
C SER A 62 6.86 -10.56 -11.05
N ALA A 63 6.81 -11.30 -12.16
CA ALA A 63 7.68 -11.13 -13.31
C ALA A 63 6.92 -11.26 -14.63
N TRP A 64 7.24 -10.42 -15.61
CA TRP A 64 6.67 -10.43 -16.95
C TRP A 64 7.76 -10.08 -17.97
N LEU A 65 7.92 -10.91 -19.01
CA LEU A 65 8.98 -10.76 -20.02
C LEU A 65 10.39 -10.60 -19.42
N GLY A 66 10.68 -11.34 -18.35
CA GLY A 66 11.97 -11.29 -17.65
C GLY A 66 12.19 -10.05 -16.78
N LEU A 67 11.21 -9.14 -16.69
CA LEU A 67 11.27 -7.93 -15.88
C LEU A 67 10.36 -8.03 -14.65
N PRO A 68 10.69 -7.35 -13.54
CA PRO A 68 9.81 -7.28 -12.38
C PRO A 68 8.44 -6.69 -12.74
N LEU A 69 7.37 -7.41 -12.42
CA LEU A 69 6.00 -6.96 -12.57
C LEU A 69 5.55 -6.26 -11.29
N ALA A 70 5.17 -4.99 -11.41
CA ALA A 70 4.61 -4.24 -10.29
C ALA A 70 3.18 -4.72 -9.98
N LEU A 71 3.01 -5.40 -8.85
CA LEU A 71 1.68 -5.73 -8.34
C LEU A 71 0.95 -4.48 -7.83
N VAL A 72 -0.34 -4.40 -8.11
CA VAL A 72 -1.25 -3.35 -7.64
C VAL A 72 -1.63 -3.64 -6.18
N LEU A 73 -1.58 -2.63 -5.32
CA LEU A 73 -2.21 -2.72 -3.99
C LEU A 73 -3.70 -2.45 -4.17
N ASP A 74 -4.49 -3.50 -3.98
CA ASP A 74 -5.93 -3.51 -4.21
C ASP A 74 -6.68 -3.56 -2.88
N HIS A 75 -7.74 -2.74 -2.81
CA HIS A 75 -8.75 -2.76 -1.77
C HIS A 75 -9.92 -3.60 -2.28
N ILE A 76 -10.21 -4.73 -1.64
CA ILE A 76 -11.19 -5.72 -2.12
C ILE A 76 -12.58 -5.09 -2.30
N ASP A 77 -12.99 -4.22 -1.38
CA ASP A 77 -14.25 -3.48 -1.43
C ASP A 77 -14.21 -2.20 -2.30
N GLY A 78 -13.03 -1.82 -2.78
CA GLY A 78 -12.81 -0.58 -3.54
C GLY A 78 -12.83 0.70 -2.70
N ASP A 79 -12.98 0.64 -1.37
CA ASP A 79 -12.93 1.80 -0.49
C ASP A 79 -11.46 2.10 -0.10
N PRO A 80 -10.87 3.22 -0.57
CA PRO A 80 -9.48 3.58 -0.27
C PRO A 80 -9.23 3.94 1.20
N THR A 81 -10.28 4.03 2.02
CA THR A 81 -10.18 4.31 3.46
C THR A 81 -10.20 3.04 4.31
N ASN A 82 -10.71 1.92 3.79
CA ASN A 82 -10.74 0.65 4.50
C ASN A 82 -9.39 -0.07 4.39
N ASN A 83 -8.45 0.32 5.23
CA ASN A 83 -7.08 -0.19 5.19
C ASN A 83 -6.87 -1.44 6.04
N ARG A 84 -7.93 -2.16 6.43
CA ARG A 84 -7.77 -3.39 7.22
C ARG A 84 -7.00 -4.45 6.44
N ARG A 85 -6.22 -5.28 7.13
CA ARG A 85 -5.35 -6.28 6.49
C ARG A 85 -6.14 -7.21 5.57
N GLU A 86 -7.30 -7.67 6.03
CA GLU A 86 -8.21 -8.56 5.31
C GLU A 86 -8.79 -7.92 4.04
N ASN A 87 -8.86 -6.59 3.96
CA ASN A 87 -9.34 -5.87 2.79
C ASN A 87 -8.24 -5.54 1.77
N LEU A 88 -6.97 -5.78 2.11
CA LEU A 88 -5.83 -5.44 1.27
C LEU A 88 -5.16 -6.68 0.67
N ARG A 89 -4.83 -6.59 -0.62
CA ARG A 89 -4.08 -7.63 -1.34
C ARG A 89 -3.19 -7.04 -2.43
N LEU A 90 -2.16 -7.79 -2.84
CA LEU A 90 -1.39 -7.47 -4.03
C LEU A 90 -1.87 -8.32 -5.22
N ILE A 91 -2.23 -7.69 -6.33
CA ILE A 91 -2.72 -8.36 -7.54
C ILE A 91 -1.97 -7.91 -8.79
N CYS A 92 -1.91 -8.74 -9.83
CA CYS A 92 -1.28 -8.35 -11.09
C CYS A 92 -2.18 -7.39 -11.90
N PRO A 93 -1.62 -6.58 -12.82
CA PRO A 93 -2.40 -5.65 -13.64
C PRO A 93 -3.50 -6.32 -14.48
N ASN A 94 -3.32 -7.58 -14.86
CA ASN A 94 -4.31 -8.34 -15.63
C ASN A 94 -5.51 -8.78 -14.77
N CYS A 95 -5.29 -9.08 -13.49
CA CYS A 95 -6.38 -9.37 -12.56
C CYS A 95 -7.09 -8.08 -12.14
N ASP A 96 -6.33 -7.01 -11.86
CA ASP A 96 -6.88 -5.68 -11.54
C ASP A 96 -7.84 -5.18 -12.62
N SER A 97 -7.47 -5.31 -13.91
CA SER A 97 -8.29 -4.86 -15.04
C SER A 97 -9.66 -5.57 -15.16
N GLN A 98 -9.80 -6.73 -14.53
CA GLN A 98 -11.02 -7.54 -14.53
C GLN A 98 -11.92 -7.27 -13.32
N LEU A 99 -11.45 -6.50 -12.33
CA LEU A 99 -12.25 -6.23 -11.14
C LEU A 99 -13.46 -5.31 -11.44
N PRO A 100 -14.59 -5.51 -10.73
CA PRO A 100 -15.70 -4.55 -10.73
C PRO A 100 -15.28 -3.17 -10.21
N THR A 101 -14.25 -3.10 -9.37
CA THR A 101 -13.67 -1.88 -8.80
C THR A 101 -12.58 -1.25 -9.69
N TYR A 102 -12.39 -1.72 -10.91
CA TYR A 102 -11.36 -1.19 -11.80
C TYR A 102 -11.67 0.23 -12.28
N LYS A 103 -10.80 1.20 -11.95
CA LYS A 103 -10.84 2.59 -12.44
C LYS A 103 -12.24 3.23 -12.32
N SER A 104 -12.82 3.64 -13.45
CA SER A 104 -14.12 4.32 -13.53
C SER A 104 -15.31 3.42 -13.23
N ARG A 105 -15.09 2.10 -13.06
CA ARG A 105 -16.11 1.16 -12.59
C ARG A 105 -16.34 1.29 -11.07
N ASN A 106 -15.35 1.75 -10.30
CA ASN A 106 -15.47 2.02 -8.86
C ASN A 106 -16.22 3.33 -8.56
N ARG A 107 -17.44 3.45 -9.10
CA ARG A 107 -18.29 4.63 -8.90
C ARG A 107 -18.86 4.61 -7.49
N GLY A 108 -18.75 5.73 -6.77
CA GLY A 108 -19.30 5.88 -5.42
C GLY A 108 -18.29 5.61 -4.31
N ASN A 109 -17.35 4.67 -4.49
CA ASN A 109 -16.39 4.29 -3.42
C ASN A 109 -14.99 4.90 -3.61
N GLY A 110 -14.80 5.72 -4.64
CA GLY A 110 -13.50 6.36 -4.90
C GLY A 110 -13.16 7.50 -3.92
N ARG A 111 -11.96 8.05 -4.10
CA ARG A 111 -11.45 9.21 -3.34
C ARG A 111 -12.26 10.49 -3.57
N HIS A 112 -13.35 10.69 -2.82
CA HIS A 112 -14.25 11.84 -2.98
C HIS A 112 -13.51 13.19 -2.83
N TYR A 113 -12.53 13.27 -1.93
CA TYR A 113 -11.73 14.48 -1.71
C TYR A 113 -11.01 14.98 -2.97
N ARG A 114 -10.70 14.08 -3.94
CA ARG A 114 -10.14 14.50 -5.23
C ARG A 114 -11.13 15.30 -6.07
N ARG A 115 -12.41 14.91 -6.05
CA ARG A 115 -13.46 15.66 -6.77
C ARG A 115 -13.67 17.03 -6.15
N GLN A 116 -13.70 17.09 -4.82
CA GLN A 116 -13.79 18.37 -4.10
C GLN A 116 -12.62 19.29 -4.48
N ARG A 117 -11.38 18.78 -4.42
CA ARG A 117 -10.18 19.51 -4.81
C ARG A 117 -10.27 20.11 -6.23
N TYR A 118 -10.79 19.36 -7.19
CA TYR A 118 -10.98 19.88 -8.56
C TYR A 118 -12.11 20.89 -8.66
N ALA A 119 -13.21 20.70 -7.92
CA ALA A 119 -14.30 21.68 -7.83
C ALA A 119 -13.81 23.01 -7.23
N ASP A 120 -12.88 22.94 -6.28
CA ASP A 120 -12.24 24.10 -5.64
C ASP A 120 -11.16 24.75 -6.54
N GLY A 121 -10.91 24.23 -7.74
CA GLY A 121 -9.93 24.77 -8.69
C GLY A 121 -8.46 24.39 -8.42
N HIS A 122 -8.20 23.48 -7.49
CA HIS A 122 -6.84 23.02 -7.17
C HIS A 122 -6.44 21.82 -8.05
N SER A 123 -5.55 22.04 -9.02
CA SER A 123 -5.08 21.01 -9.95
C SER A 123 -3.78 20.31 -9.52
N TYR A 124 -2.95 20.94 -8.67
CA TYR A 124 -1.68 20.42 -8.15
C TYR A 124 -1.74 20.05 -6.66
#